data_AF-A0A931WN15-F1
#
_entry.id   AF-A0A931WN15-F1
#
_cell.length_a   1.000
_cell.length_b   1.000
_cell.length_c   1.000
_cell.angle_alpha   90.00
_cell.angle_beta   90.00
_cell.angle_gamma   90.00
#
_symmetry.space_group_name_H-M   'P 1'
#
loop_
_entity.id
_entity.type
_entity.pdbx_description
1 polymer ?
#
loop_
_entity_poly.entity_id
_entity_poly.type
_entity_poly.pdbx_seq_one_letter_code
_entity_poly.pdbx_strand_id
1 'polypeptide(L)'
;MARRPRVFAPGLLYHVIARGNQRQRTFCTGRDYAAYLERVARYRKSYGVKVYAYCLMPNHVHLLLETSHVPLSRFMQGLQQSYTQYFNRVHHKVGHLFQGRYKAIICEKEEYLLELVRYIHLNPVRSKLVRRAEEYRYSGHRVYLVGKETEVMEPGLVLKLVGGPKGYRRFVLDGLGEGHKEEYYEVEDQRFLGREEFAEKVREEKVREEVEEEGEGVRRRSLGSVVEKLARRLKITPEALRGPERTWRVSRVRGLVAYVLTRRIGFSVKEVAAYLGRDQTSISTLLIRFSQRMEREREVKEECERISKIV
;
A
#
# COMPACT_ATOMS: atom_id res chain seq x y z
N MET A 1 -5.25 -23.92 -11.07
CA MET A 1 -5.23 -24.30 -9.65
C MET A 1 -5.57 -23.09 -8.79
N ALA A 2 -6.48 -23.22 -7.83
CA ALA A 2 -6.83 -22.12 -6.93
C ALA A 2 -5.61 -21.70 -6.10
N ARG A 3 -5.30 -20.40 -6.08
CA ARG A 3 -4.15 -19.88 -5.32
C ARG A 3 -4.58 -19.59 -3.90
N ARG A 4 -3.77 -20.00 -2.91
CA ARG A 4 -4.05 -19.69 -1.50
C ARG A 4 -4.20 -18.15 -1.28
N PRO A 5 -5.16 -17.71 -0.46
CA PRO A 5 -5.26 -16.32 -0.02
C PRO A 5 -3.95 -15.84 0.60
N ARG A 6 -3.64 -14.54 0.43
CA ARG A 6 -2.49 -13.93 1.10
C ARG A 6 -2.90 -13.61 2.53
N VAL A 7 -2.01 -13.86 3.48
CA VAL A 7 -2.23 -13.45 4.86
C VAL A 7 -2.30 -11.93 4.94
N PHE A 8 -3.18 -11.42 5.78
CA PHE A 8 -3.34 -10.01 6.06
C PHE A 8 -3.58 -9.80 7.56
N ALA A 9 -2.91 -8.79 8.11
CA ALA A 9 -3.27 -8.20 9.38
C ALA A 9 -2.83 -6.72 9.34
N PRO A 10 -3.52 -5.82 10.06
CA PRO A 10 -3.08 -4.43 10.17
C PRO A 10 -1.69 -4.34 10.81
N GLY A 11 -0.82 -3.48 10.26
CA GLY A 11 0.53 -3.26 10.78
C GLY A 11 1.60 -4.23 10.27
N LEU A 12 1.25 -5.25 9.48
CA LEU A 12 2.24 -6.15 8.89
C LEU A 12 3.18 -5.41 7.92
N LEU A 13 4.47 -5.68 8.04
CA LEU A 13 5.52 -5.22 7.14
C LEU A 13 5.67 -6.23 5.98
N TYR A 14 5.75 -5.72 4.76
CA TYR A 14 5.92 -6.52 3.55
C TYR A 14 7.09 -6.04 2.71
N HIS A 15 7.95 -6.98 2.32
CA HIS A 15 8.84 -6.81 1.17
C HIS A 15 8.14 -7.29 -0.10
N VAL A 16 7.84 -6.34 -0.97
CA VAL A 16 7.11 -6.59 -2.23
C VAL A 16 8.07 -6.56 -3.40
N ILE A 17 7.99 -7.57 -4.25
CA ILE A 17 8.76 -7.68 -5.49
C ILE A 17 7.81 -7.86 -6.67
N ALA A 18 7.88 -6.98 -7.67
CA ALA A 18 7.13 -7.11 -8.91
C ALA A 18 8.08 -7.10 -10.11
N ARG A 19 8.08 -8.16 -10.92
CA ARG A 19 9.01 -8.34 -12.04
C ARG A 19 8.28 -8.32 -13.38
N GLY A 20 8.90 -7.69 -14.38
CA GLY A 20 8.39 -7.62 -15.75
C GLY A 20 8.27 -9.00 -16.39
N ASN A 21 7.18 -9.22 -17.13
CA ASN A 21 6.91 -10.47 -17.84
C ASN A 21 8.12 -10.85 -18.72
N GLN A 22 8.55 -12.11 -18.69
CA GLN A 22 9.78 -12.54 -19.37
C GLN A 22 11.03 -11.70 -19.03
N ARG A 23 11.09 -11.14 -17.81
CA ARG A 23 12.14 -10.21 -17.34
C ARG A 23 12.27 -8.94 -18.20
N GLN A 24 11.24 -8.59 -18.97
CA GLN A 24 11.22 -7.39 -19.79
C GLN A 24 11.36 -6.12 -18.95
N ARG A 25 11.82 -5.04 -19.58
CA ARG A 25 11.84 -3.73 -18.95
C ARG A 25 10.43 -3.29 -18.60
N THR A 26 10.23 -2.92 -17.35
CA THR A 26 9.01 -2.27 -16.86
C THR A 26 9.14 -0.75 -16.87
N PHE A 27 10.34 -0.22 -17.10
CA PHE A 27 10.64 1.20 -17.22
C PHE A 27 11.58 1.45 -18.40
N CYS A 28 11.10 2.15 -19.42
CA CYS A 28 11.84 2.45 -20.64
C CYS A 28 12.45 3.86 -20.59
N THR A 29 11.72 4.80 -19.98
CA THR A 29 12.03 6.23 -19.93
C THR A 29 11.89 6.79 -18.51
N GLY A 30 12.46 7.98 -18.26
CA GLY A 30 12.27 8.70 -16.99
C GLY A 30 10.79 8.97 -16.64
N ARG A 31 9.93 9.12 -17.65
CA ARG A 31 8.47 9.32 -17.47
C ARG A 31 7.79 8.09 -16.88
N ASP A 32 8.27 6.89 -17.22
CA ASP A 32 7.74 5.64 -16.69
C ASP A 32 7.99 5.52 -15.19
N TYR A 33 9.20 5.87 -14.74
CA TYR A 33 9.54 5.92 -13.32
C TYR A 33 8.67 6.93 -12.57
N ALA A 34 8.54 8.14 -13.10
CA ALA A 34 7.70 9.18 -12.50
C ALA A 34 6.22 8.75 -12.40
N ALA A 35 5.69 8.16 -13.46
CA ALA A 35 4.32 7.65 -13.51
C ALA A 35 4.06 6.55 -12.47
N TYR A 36 5.05 5.68 -12.21
CA TYR A 36 4.93 4.65 -11.18
C TYR A 36 4.96 5.26 -9.78
N LEU A 37 5.90 6.16 -9.50
CA LEU A 37 6.00 6.84 -8.20
C LEU A 37 4.77 7.69 -7.87
N GLU A 38 4.18 8.37 -8.87
CA GLU A 38 2.92 9.09 -8.72
C GLU A 38 1.77 8.15 -8.30
N ARG A 39 1.74 6.92 -8.82
CA ARG A 39 0.76 5.90 -8.42
C ARG A 39 1.03 5.38 -7.03
N VAL A 40 2.29 5.11 -6.67
CA VAL A 40 2.66 4.73 -5.30
C VAL A 40 2.18 5.80 -4.33
N ALA A 41 2.47 7.08 -4.59
CA ALA A 41 2.01 8.20 -3.78
C ALA A 41 0.48 8.25 -3.65
N ARG A 42 -0.24 8.21 -4.78
CA ARG A 42 -1.71 8.21 -4.80
C ARG A 42 -2.32 7.06 -3.99
N TYR A 43 -1.84 5.83 -4.22
CA TYR A 43 -2.45 4.66 -3.60
C TYR A 43 -2.03 4.50 -2.15
N ARG A 44 -0.80 4.84 -1.76
CA ARG A 44 -0.39 4.74 -0.36
C ARG A 44 -1.28 5.62 0.53
N LYS A 45 -1.57 6.84 0.06
CA LYS A 45 -2.49 7.79 0.71
C LYS A 45 -3.91 7.26 0.76
N SER A 46 -4.40 6.78 -0.39
CA SER A 46 -5.76 6.27 -0.51
C SER A 46 -6.03 5.06 0.38
N TYR A 47 -5.02 4.25 0.67
CA TYR A 47 -5.11 3.01 1.44
C TYR A 47 -4.46 3.12 2.85
N GLY A 48 -3.90 4.28 3.22
CA GLY A 48 -3.17 4.45 4.48
C GLY A 48 -1.93 3.54 4.62
N VAL A 49 -1.34 3.10 3.52
CA VAL A 49 -0.15 2.24 3.52
C VAL A 49 1.08 3.11 3.75
N LYS A 50 1.93 2.73 4.70
CA LYS A 50 3.23 3.38 4.90
C LYS A 50 4.24 2.76 3.94
N VAL A 51 5.10 3.59 3.37
CA VAL A 51 6.18 3.13 2.48
C VAL A 51 7.50 3.55 3.11
N TYR A 52 8.31 2.57 3.51
CA TYR A 52 9.61 2.80 4.15
C TYR A 52 10.75 2.86 3.14
N ALA A 53 10.70 2.03 2.09
CA ALA A 53 11.74 2.02 1.06
C ALA A 53 11.17 1.61 -0.30
N TYR A 54 11.82 2.08 -1.36
CA TYR A 54 11.56 1.61 -2.72
C TYR A 54 12.84 1.58 -3.55
N CYS A 55 12.87 0.69 -4.53
CA CYS A 55 13.84 0.71 -5.61
C CYS A 55 13.16 0.22 -6.90
N LEU A 56 13.08 1.10 -7.91
CA LEU A 56 12.53 0.78 -9.21
C LEU A 56 13.69 0.41 -10.13
N MET A 57 13.91 -0.88 -10.35
CA MET A 57 14.92 -1.40 -11.28
C MET A 57 14.32 -1.44 -12.70
N PRO A 58 15.13 -1.43 -13.78
CA PRO A 58 14.60 -1.36 -15.14
C PRO A 58 13.55 -2.45 -15.48
N ASN A 59 13.65 -3.64 -14.89
CA ASN A 59 12.76 -4.78 -15.13
C ASN A 59 12.02 -5.30 -13.88
N HIS A 60 12.19 -4.68 -12.71
CA HIS A 60 11.48 -5.10 -11.51
C HIS A 60 11.41 -3.98 -10.47
N VAL A 61 10.58 -4.17 -9.45
CA VAL A 61 10.32 -3.20 -8.40
C VAL A 61 10.48 -3.87 -7.05
N HIS A 62 11.15 -3.20 -6.13
CA HIS A 62 11.14 -3.51 -4.70
C HIS A 62 10.41 -2.40 -3.94
N LEU A 63 9.48 -2.78 -3.04
CA LEU A 63 8.82 -1.88 -2.09
C LEU A 63 8.90 -2.49 -0.69
N LEU A 64 9.14 -1.68 0.34
CA LEU A 64 8.98 -2.04 1.74
C LEU A 64 7.81 -1.26 2.32
N LEU A 65 6.74 -1.98 2.68
CA LEU A 65 5.42 -1.41 2.94
C LEU A 65 4.87 -1.92 4.27
N GLU A 66 4.20 -1.07 5.03
CA GLU A 66 3.40 -1.49 6.19
C GLU A 66 1.92 -1.23 5.93
N THR A 67 1.09 -2.27 6.07
CA THR A 67 -0.34 -2.17 5.81
C THR A 67 -1.09 -1.50 6.96
N SER A 68 -2.18 -0.81 6.61
CA SER A 68 -3.18 -0.35 7.57
C SER A 68 -4.27 -1.42 7.75
N HIS A 69 -5.51 -1.02 8.01
CA HIS A 69 -6.69 -1.88 8.03
C HIS A 69 -7.16 -2.35 6.64
N VAL A 70 -6.42 -2.04 5.57
CA VAL A 70 -6.74 -2.52 4.22
C VAL A 70 -5.68 -3.51 3.73
N PRO A 71 -6.08 -4.65 3.15
CA PRO A 71 -5.15 -5.62 2.57
C PRO A 71 -4.21 -5.02 1.53
N LEU A 72 -2.93 -5.43 1.58
CA LEU A 72 -1.90 -5.06 0.60
C LEU A 72 -2.34 -5.32 -0.84
N SER A 73 -3.16 -6.37 -1.06
CA SER A 73 -3.71 -6.73 -2.36
C SER A 73 -4.47 -5.60 -3.03
N ARG A 74 -5.18 -4.76 -2.26
CA ARG A 74 -5.93 -3.63 -2.81
C ARG A 74 -5.01 -2.51 -3.27
N PHE A 75 -3.98 -2.20 -2.49
CA PHE A 75 -2.93 -1.25 -2.88
C PHE A 75 -2.22 -1.70 -4.17
N MET A 76 -1.76 -2.96 -4.19
CA MET A 76 -1.01 -3.51 -5.32
C MET A 76 -1.86 -3.68 -6.58
N GLN A 77 -3.14 -4.03 -6.44
CA GLN A 77 -4.08 -4.10 -7.57
C GLN A 77 -4.21 -2.75 -8.26
N GLY A 78 -4.50 -1.69 -7.50
CA GLY A 78 -4.61 -0.33 -8.04
C GLY A 78 -3.30 0.12 -8.71
N LEU A 79 -2.17 -0.07 -8.02
CA LEU A 79 -0.85 0.30 -8.51
C LEU A 79 -0.49 -0.40 -9.82
N GLN A 80 -0.52 -1.74 -9.85
CA GLN A 80 -0.08 -2.50 -11.03
C GLN A 80 -1.03 -2.36 -12.21
N GLN A 81 -2.35 -2.35 -11.96
CA GLN A 81 -3.34 -2.23 -13.04
C GLN A 81 -3.24 -0.86 -13.72
N SER A 82 -3.26 0.22 -12.95
CA SER A 82 -3.20 1.57 -13.51
C SER A 82 -1.85 1.89 -14.16
N TYR A 83 -0.77 1.27 -13.71
CA TYR A 83 0.55 1.41 -14.34
C TYR A 83 0.65 0.62 -15.64
N THR A 84 0.19 -0.63 -15.65
CA THR A 84 0.16 -1.48 -16.86
C THR A 84 -0.65 -0.82 -17.97
N GLN A 85 -1.82 -0.25 -17.64
CA GLN A 85 -2.64 0.49 -18.61
C GLN A 85 -1.91 1.71 -19.18
N TYR A 86 -1.20 2.47 -18.34
CA TYR A 86 -0.38 3.58 -18.79
C TYR A 86 0.76 3.12 -19.70
N PHE A 87 1.51 2.10 -19.27
CA PHE A 87 2.66 1.59 -20.02
C PHE A 87 2.23 1.08 -21.39
N ASN A 88 1.17 0.26 -21.44
CA ASN A 88 0.63 -0.27 -22.68
C ASN A 88 0.19 0.83 -23.65
N ARG A 89 -0.45 1.89 -23.14
CA ARG A 89 -0.85 3.04 -23.94
C ARG A 89 0.34 3.83 -24.48
N VAL A 90 1.35 4.11 -23.64
CA VAL A 90 2.51 4.94 -24.03
C VAL A 90 3.48 4.21 -24.94
N HIS A 91 3.63 2.90 -24.76
CA HIS A 91 4.59 2.06 -25.51
C HIS A 91 3.92 1.21 -26.61
N HIS A 92 2.64 1.48 -26.91
CA HIS A 92 1.85 0.74 -27.91
C HIS A 92 1.91 -0.79 -27.73
N LYS A 93 1.81 -1.25 -26.47
CA LYS A 93 1.82 -2.67 -26.11
C LYS A 93 0.43 -3.16 -25.73
N VAL A 94 0.27 -4.48 -25.78
CA VAL A 94 -0.92 -5.20 -25.30
C VAL A 94 -0.48 -6.33 -24.37
N GLY A 95 -1.40 -6.82 -23.54
CA GLY A 95 -1.15 -7.95 -22.63
C GLY A 95 -0.48 -7.57 -21.30
N HIS A 96 0.13 -8.56 -20.65
CA HIS A 96 0.67 -8.45 -19.30
C HIS A 96 2.06 -7.80 -19.27
N LEU A 97 2.19 -6.72 -18.49
CA LEU A 97 3.49 -6.10 -18.21
C LEU A 97 4.32 -6.88 -17.20
N PHE A 98 3.70 -7.41 -16.14
CA PHE A 98 4.35 -8.16 -15.05
C PHE A 98 4.17 -9.68 -15.18
N GLN A 99 5.05 -10.49 -14.58
CA GLN A 99 5.05 -11.98 -14.58
C GLN A 99 3.85 -12.63 -13.84
N GLY A 100 2.80 -11.86 -13.55
CA GLY A 100 1.67 -12.27 -12.72
C GLY A 100 1.60 -11.46 -11.42
N ARG A 101 1.23 -12.11 -10.31
CA ARG A 101 1.13 -11.42 -9.01
C ARG A 101 2.53 -11.06 -8.50
N TYR A 102 2.63 -9.92 -7.85
CA TYR A 102 3.81 -9.55 -7.05
C TYR A 102 4.14 -10.62 -5.99
N LYS A 103 5.42 -10.77 -5.63
CA LYS A 103 5.82 -11.47 -4.39
C LYS A 103 5.56 -10.54 -3.22
N ALA A 104 5.13 -11.08 -2.09
CA ALA A 104 4.86 -10.34 -0.86
C ALA A 104 5.34 -11.19 0.31
N ILE A 105 6.52 -10.85 0.81
CA ILE A 105 7.18 -11.53 1.92
C ILE A 105 6.82 -10.76 3.17
N ILE A 106 6.20 -11.41 4.15
CA ILE A 106 5.83 -10.80 5.43
C ILE A 106 7.08 -10.77 6.31
N CYS A 107 7.38 -9.62 6.89
CA CYS A 107 8.62 -9.39 7.62
C CYS A 107 8.31 -9.03 9.08
N GLU A 108 9.03 -9.63 10.02
CA GLU A 108 9.04 -9.18 11.41
C GLU A 108 9.72 -7.81 11.45
N LYS A 109 8.95 -6.78 11.84
CA LYS A 109 9.32 -5.38 11.61
C LYS A 109 10.54 -4.98 12.44
N GLU A 110 10.58 -5.42 13.68
CA GLU A 110 11.62 -5.11 14.65
C GLU A 110 12.99 -5.61 14.19
N GLU A 111 13.01 -6.78 13.55
CA GLU A 111 14.23 -7.43 13.06
C GLU A 111 14.65 -6.93 11.68
N TYR A 112 13.70 -6.89 10.72
CA TYR A 112 14.04 -6.76 9.30
C TYR A 112 13.87 -5.36 8.72
N LEU A 113 13.27 -4.40 9.44
CA LEU A 113 12.99 -3.07 8.87
C LEU A 113 14.26 -2.37 8.36
N LEU A 114 15.28 -2.26 9.21
CA LEU A 114 16.53 -1.56 8.85
C LEU A 114 17.28 -2.33 7.75
N GLU A 115 17.41 -3.64 7.90
CA GLU A 115 18.09 -4.52 6.96
C GLU A 115 17.47 -4.46 5.56
N LEU A 116 16.15 -4.50 5.46
CA LEU A 116 15.44 -4.40 4.19
C LEU A 116 15.54 -3.00 3.58
N VAL A 117 15.51 -1.94 4.39
CA VAL A 117 15.78 -0.57 3.89
C VAL A 117 17.17 -0.51 3.24
N ARG A 118 18.19 -1.06 3.90
CA ARG A 118 19.55 -1.09 3.39
C ARG A 118 19.66 -1.94 2.13
N TYR A 119 19.14 -3.15 2.16
CA TYR A 119 19.12 -4.09 1.06
C TYR A 119 18.48 -3.49 -0.20
N ILE A 120 17.30 -2.86 -0.06
CA ILE A 120 16.56 -2.27 -1.18
C ILE A 120 17.34 -1.11 -1.80
N HIS A 121 17.93 -0.25 -0.98
CA HIS A 121 18.69 0.91 -1.48
C HIS A 121 20.04 0.56 -2.09
N LEU A 122 20.66 -0.55 -1.66
CA LEU A 122 21.90 -1.07 -2.23
C LEU A 122 21.69 -1.94 -3.49
N ASN A 123 20.44 -2.28 -3.81
CA ASN A 123 20.12 -3.11 -4.97
C ASN A 123 20.70 -2.61 -6.32
N PRO A 124 20.69 -1.30 -6.64
CA PRO A 124 21.33 -0.77 -7.85
C PRO A 124 22.85 -0.95 -7.89
N VAL A 125 23.52 -0.90 -6.74
CA VAL A 125 24.97 -1.11 -6.62
C VAL A 125 25.30 -2.59 -6.80
N ARG A 126 24.55 -3.46 -6.09
CA ARG A 126 24.69 -4.92 -6.16
C ARG A 126 24.43 -5.50 -7.56
N SER A 127 23.58 -4.85 -8.35
CA SER A 127 23.32 -5.19 -9.75
C SER A 127 24.23 -4.47 -10.75
N LYS A 128 25.23 -3.72 -10.26
CA LYS A 128 26.23 -3.01 -11.06
C LYS A 128 25.65 -1.95 -12.01
N LEU A 129 24.45 -1.42 -11.72
CA LEU A 129 23.87 -0.29 -12.48
C LEU A 129 24.56 1.04 -12.16
N VAL A 130 25.07 1.17 -10.94
CA VAL A 130 25.77 2.36 -10.43
C VAL A 130 26.89 1.92 -9.50
N ARG A 131 27.90 2.77 -9.31
CA ARG A 131 28.98 2.50 -8.34
C ARG A 131 28.57 2.89 -6.93
N ARG A 132 27.71 3.89 -6.81
CA ARG A 132 27.23 4.42 -5.53
C ARG A 132 25.72 4.49 -5.48
N ALA A 133 25.13 4.19 -4.32
CA ALA A 133 23.68 4.23 -4.14
C ALA A 133 23.09 5.62 -4.44
N GLU A 134 23.85 6.71 -4.21
CA GLU A 134 23.40 8.08 -4.50
C GLU A 134 23.23 8.36 -5.99
N GLU A 135 23.90 7.64 -6.87
CA GLU A 135 23.83 7.85 -8.32
C GLU A 135 22.49 7.36 -8.90
N TYR A 136 21.85 6.38 -8.25
CA TYR A 136 20.60 5.81 -8.73
C TYR A 136 19.39 6.64 -8.28
N ARG A 137 18.79 7.37 -9.22
CA ARG A 137 17.70 8.32 -8.94
C ARG A 137 16.35 7.66 -8.65
N TYR A 138 16.20 6.38 -8.97
CA TYR A 138 14.91 5.67 -8.90
C TYR A 138 14.80 4.77 -7.67
N SER A 139 15.48 5.13 -6.59
CA SER A 139 15.34 4.52 -5.26
C SER A 139 15.04 5.58 -4.20
N GLY A 140 14.51 5.13 -3.06
CA GLY A 140 14.25 5.97 -1.89
C GLY A 140 15.50 6.45 -1.15
N HIS A 141 16.71 6.05 -1.59
CA HIS A 141 17.95 6.29 -0.86
C HIS A 141 18.21 7.78 -0.61
N ARG A 142 18.00 8.61 -1.64
CA ARG A 142 18.22 10.07 -1.55
C ARG A 142 17.28 10.74 -0.55
N VAL A 143 16.07 10.20 -0.35
CA VAL A 143 15.10 10.76 0.60
C VAL A 143 15.63 10.68 2.03
N TYR A 144 16.29 9.57 2.38
CA TYR A 144 16.94 9.40 3.66
C TYR A 144 18.16 10.30 3.86
N LEU A 145 18.93 10.56 2.80
CA LEU A 145 20.09 11.48 2.87
C LEU A 145 19.67 12.93 3.12
N VAL A 146 18.51 13.33 2.59
CA VAL A 146 17.94 14.67 2.83
C VAL A 146 17.21 14.74 4.17
N GLY A 147 16.58 13.65 4.59
CA GLY A 147 15.85 13.58 5.86
C GLY A 147 14.45 14.19 5.83
N LYS A 148 13.83 14.30 4.64
CA LYS A 148 12.49 14.89 4.47
C LYS A 148 11.50 13.84 3.97
N GLU A 149 10.29 13.88 4.51
CA GLU A 149 9.17 13.10 3.97
C GLU A 149 8.85 13.52 2.53
N THR A 150 8.36 12.55 1.77
CA THR A 150 7.89 12.79 0.39
C THR A 150 6.50 12.22 0.23
N GLU A 151 5.86 12.54 -0.89
CA GLU A 151 4.57 11.97 -1.25
C GLU A 151 4.60 10.44 -1.44
N VAL A 152 5.78 9.85 -1.61
CA VAL A 152 5.98 8.43 -1.90
C VAL A 152 6.39 7.64 -0.65
N MET A 153 7.22 8.21 0.23
CA MET A 153 7.79 7.48 1.36
C MET A 153 7.95 8.32 2.63
N GLU A 154 7.94 7.63 3.77
CA GLU A 154 8.05 8.17 5.13
C GLU A 154 9.35 7.66 5.79
N PRO A 155 10.46 8.44 5.75
CA PRO A 155 11.72 8.00 6.32
C PRO A 155 11.78 8.15 7.85
N GLY A 156 10.83 8.85 8.49
CA GLY A 156 10.91 9.33 9.87
C GLY A 156 11.21 8.24 10.92
N LEU A 157 10.50 7.10 10.87
CA LEU A 157 10.73 5.99 11.81
C LEU A 157 12.16 5.46 11.69
N VAL A 158 12.60 5.14 10.47
CA VAL A 158 13.93 4.59 10.22
C VAL A 158 15.01 5.61 10.56
N LEU A 159 14.83 6.89 10.20
CA LEU A 159 15.75 7.96 10.59
C LEU A 159 15.87 8.07 12.11
N LYS A 160 14.78 7.96 12.85
CA LYS A 160 14.81 7.95 14.32
C LYS A 160 15.65 6.80 14.86
N LEU A 161 15.47 5.59 14.31
CA LEU A 161 16.21 4.40 14.74
C LEU A 161 17.72 4.49 14.47
N VAL A 162 18.13 5.08 13.34
CA VAL A 162 19.53 5.15 12.95
C VAL A 162 20.24 6.44 13.36
N GLY A 163 19.58 7.38 14.03
CA GLY A 163 20.19 8.65 14.46
C GLY A 163 20.25 9.73 13.37
N GLY A 164 19.24 9.80 12.51
CA GLY A 164 19.06 10.82 11.48
C GLY A 164 19.84 10.56 10.18
N PRO A 165 19.89 11.54 9.25
CA PRO A 165 20.49 11.34 7.92
C PRO A 165 21.97 10.95 7.95
N LYS A 166 22.73 11.46 8.92
CA LYS A 166 24.15 11.11 9.11
C LYS A 166 24.30 9.64 9.52
N GLY A 167 23.50 9.19 10.49
CA GLY A 167 23.51 7.80 10.94
C GLY A 167 23.00 6.83 9.88
N TYR A 168 21.98 7.23 9.10
CA TYR A 168 21.55 6.47 7.92
C TYR A 168 22.67 6.28 6.90
N ARG A 169 23.43 7.34 6.60
CA ARG A 169 24.56 7.25 5.65
C ARG A 169 25.58 6.23 6.14
N ARG A 170 25.96 6.27 7.41
CA ARG A 170 26.87 5.28 8.01
C ARG A 170 26.29 3.87 7.89
N PHE A 171 25.05 3.68 8.33
CA PHE A 171 24.35 2.40 8.26
C PHE A 171 24.33 1.77 6.85
N VAL A 172 24.08 2.56 5.80
CA VAL A 172 24.09 2.06 4.42
C VAL A 172 25.51 1.73 3.94
N LEU A 173 26.50 2.55 4.30
CA LEU A 173 27.91 2.31 3.95
C LEU A 173 28.44 1.03 4.60
N ASP A 174 28.08 0.77 5.85
CA ASP A 174 28.46 -0.44 6.58
C ASP A 174 27.95 -1.71 5.87
N GLY A 175 26.84 -1.61 5.13
CA GLY A 175 26.27 -2.73 4.35
C GLY A 175 26.84 -2.92 2.95
N LEU A 176 27.76 -2.06 2.46
CA LEU A 176 28.36 -2.21 1.12
C LEU A 176 29.28 -3.43 1.02
N GLY A 177 29.88 -3.86 2.13
CA GLY A 177 30.73 -5.05 2.22
C GLY A 177 29.93 -6.35 2.41
N GLU A 178 28.67 -6.25 2.81
CA GLU A 178 27.77 -7.39 2.91
C GLU A 178 27.33 -7.76 1.49
N GLY A 179 27.84 -8.89 0.99
CA GLY A 179 27.56 -9.42 -0.35
C GLY A 179 26.07 -9.65 -0.63
N HIS A 180 25.78 -10.37 -1.72
CA HIS A 180 24.39 -10.77 -1.98
C HIS A 180 23.94 -11.73 -0.87
N LYS A 181 23.04 -11.27 -0.01
CA LYS A 181 22.31 -12.12 0.93
C LYS A 181 21.22 -12.84 0.13
N GLU A 182 21.49 -14.10 -0.26
CA GLU A 182 20.62 -14.93 -1.10
C GLU A 182 19.24 -15.15 -0.46
N GLU A 183 19.16 -15.14 0.87
CA GLU A 183 17.93 -15.22 1.68
C GLU A 183 16.82 -14.21 1.29
N TYR A 184 17.18 -13.06 0.72
CA TYR A 184 16.19 -12.07 0.25
C TYR A 184 15.71 -12.31 -1.20
N TYR A 185 16.41 -13.18 -1.94
CA TYR A 185 16.15 -13.50 -3.36
C TYR A 185 15.64 -14.93 -3.59
N GLU A 186 15.96 -15.87 -2.70
CA GLU A 186 15.41 -17.22 -2.67
C GLU A 186 13.95 -17.17 -2.24
N VAL A 187 13.05 -17.05 -3.21
CA VAL A 187 11.61 -17.04 -2.95
C VAL A 187 10.94 -18.03 -3.89
N GLU A 188 11.19 -19.31 -3.63
CA GLU A 188 10.21 -20.37 -3.88
C GLU A 188 9.43 -20.61 -2.58
N ASP A 189 8.39 -19.79 -2.42
CA ASP A 189 7.32 -19.91 -1.40
C ASP A 189 7.70 -19.85 0.10
N GLN A 190 8.80 -19.19 0.48
CA GLN A 190 8.96 -18.69 1.85
C GLN A 190 8.23 -17.34 2.01
N ARG A 191 7.08 -17.37 2.71
CA ARG A 191 6.16 -16.23 2.86
C ARG A 191 6.49 -15.32 4.03
N PHE A 192 7.45 -15.69 4.87
CA PHE A 192 7.78 -15.03 6.12
C PHE A 192 9.29 -14.87 6.26
N LEU A 193 9.73 -13.70 6.71
CA LEU A 193 11.08 -13.39 7.21
C LEU A 193 10.92 -12.96 8.66
N GLY A 194 11.35 -13.79 9.60
CA GLY A 194 11.05 -13.62 11.02
C GLY A 194 11.33 -14.89 11.81
N ARG A 195 11.22 -14.80 13.13
CA ARG A 195 11.30 -15.96 14.03
C ARG A 195 10.12 -16.92 13.77
N GLU A 196 10.27 -18.17 14.19
CA GLU A 196 9.21 -19.18 14.05
C GLU A 196 7.92 -18.76 14.76
N GLU A 197 8.04 -18.22 15.98
CA GLU A 197 6.94 -17.64 16.77
C GLU A 197 6.17 -16.55 16.01
N PHE A 198 6.85 -15.73 15.21
CA PHE A 198 6.20 -14.71 14.39
C PHE A 198 5.39 -15.34 13.25
N ALA A 199 5.93 -16.36 12.59
CA ALA A 199 5.21 -17.09 11.55
C ALA A 199 3.99 -17.81 12.11
N GLU A 200 4.07 -18.38 13.31
CA GLU A 200 2.94 -18.98 14.02
C GLU A 200 1.88 -17.94 14.36
N LYS A 201 2.26 -16.83 14.99
CA LYS A 201 1.33 -15.74 15.33
C LYS A 201 0.57 -15.22 14.11
N VAL A 202 1.27 -15.00 12.99
CA VAL A 202 0.61 -14.51 11.76
C VAL A 202 -0.29 -15.59 11.14
N ARG A 203 0.04 -16.89 11.29
CA ARG A 203 -0.85 -17.98 10.89
C ARG A 203 -2.07 -18.08 11.81
N GLU A 204 -1.92 -17.90 13.12
CA GLU A 204 -3.03 -17.88 14.07
C GLU A 204 -3.96 -16.71 13.82
N GLU A 205 -3.44 -15.51 13.55
CA GLU A 205 -4.23 -14.35 13.14
C GLU A 205 -5.01 -14.64 11.85
N LYS A 206 -4.40 -15.35 10.90
CA LYS A 206 -5.06 -15.78 9.66
C LYS A 206 -6.15 -16.83 9.91
N VAL A 207 -5.91 -17.81 10.79
CA VAL A 207 -6.92 -18.82 11.15
C VAL A 207 -8.07 -18.16 11.90
N ARG A 208 -7.79 -17.18 12.77
CA ARG A 208 -8.84 -16.35 13.39
C ARG A 208 -9.62 -15.58 12.33
N GLU A 209 -8.96 -14.96 11.34
CA GLU A 209 -9.62 -14.28 10.22
C GLU A 209 -10.45 -15.25 9.36
N GLU A 210 -9.96 -16.46 9.07
CA GLU A 210 -10.69 -17.49 8.30
C GLU A 210 -11.86 -18.10 9.09
N VAL A 211 -11.72 -18.30 10.41
CA VAL A 211 -12.81 -18.74 11.30
C VAL A 211 -13.82 -17.62 11.53
N GLU A 212 -13.38 -16.36 11.55
CA GLU A 212 -14.26 -15.19 11.53
C GLU A 212 -14.98 -15.05 10.17
N GLU A 213 -14.31 -15.29 9.02
CA GLU A 213 -14.91 -15.30 7.68
C GLU A 213 -15.90 -16.47 7.46
N GLU A 214 -15.62 -17.67 7.99
CA GLU A 214 -16.55 -18.81 7.96
C GLU A 214 -17.69 -18.65 8.99
N GLY A 215 -17.42 -17.98 10.13
CA GLY A 215 -18.44 -17.54 11.09
C GLY A 215 -19.25 -16.32 10.65
N GLU A 216 -18.82 -15.62 9.59
CA GLU A 216 -19.43 -14.39 9.05
C GLU A 216 -20.74 -14.62 8.27
N GLY A 217 -21.27 -15.85 8.28
CA GLY A 217 -22.70 -16.07 8.11
C GLY A 217 -23.54 -15.45 9.24
N VAL A 218 -22.95 -15.26 10.44
CA VAL A 218 -23.68 -14.86 11.65
C VAL A 218 -22.80 -14.04 12.61
N ARG A 219 -22.45 -12.78 12.26
CA ARG A 219 -22.25 -11.62 13.18
C ARG A 219 -21.59 -10.39 12.52
N ARG A 220 -22.07 -9.97 11.35
CA ARG A 220 -21.82 -8.59 10.90
C ARG A 220 -22.70 -7.62 11.67
N ARG A 221 -22.13 -6.54 12.21
CA ARG A 221 -22.88 -5.28 12.29
C ARG A 221 -23.36 -5.01 10.87
N SER A 222 -24.66 -5.05 10.61
CA SER A 222 -25.15 -4.90 9.24
C SER A 222 -24.62 -3.58 8.67
N LEU A 223 -24.13 -3.60 7.43
CA LEU A 223 -23.68 -2.39 6.73
C LEU A 223 -24.71 -1.26 6.87
N GLY A 224 -26.00 -1.61 6.87
CA GLY A 224 -27.11 -0.71 7.20
C GLY A 224 -27.03 -0.08 8.59
N SER A 225 -26.86 -0.87 9.66
CA SER A 225 -26.75 -0.34 11.03
C SER A 225 -25.57 0.62 11.20
N VAL A 226 -24.43 0.31 10.57
CA VAL A 226 -23.26 1.20 10.58
C VAL A 226 -23.58 2.50 9.84
N VAL A 227 -24.17 2.41 8.64
CA VAL A 227 -24.54 3.60 7.88
C VAL A 227 -25.58 4.44 8.62
N GLU A 228 -26.56 3.85 9.29
CA GLU A 228 -27.55 4.59 10.09
C GLU A 228 -26.89 5.37 11.23
N LYS A 229 -25.92 4.77 11.94
CA LYS A 229 -25.16 5.47 12.98
C LYS A 229 -24.38 6.66 12.39
N LEU A 230 -23.69 6.46 11.27
CA LEU A 230 -22.95 7.51 10.57
C LEU A 230 -23.89 8.62 10.08
N ALA A 231 -25.02 8.26 9.48
CA ALA A 231 -26.01 9.17 8.92
C ALA A 231 -26.65 10.06 10.00
N ARG A 232 -27.06 9.46 11.15
CA ARG A 232 -27.56 10.21 12.32
C ARG A 232 -26.56 11.26 12.79
N ARG A 233 -25.28 10.91 12.91
CA ARG A 233 -24.24 11.84 13.37
C ARG A 233 -23.97 12.97 12.37
N LEU A 234 -24.03 12.66 11.09
CA LEU A 234 -23.83 13.58 9.98
C LEU A 234 -25.07 14.43 9.65
N LYS A 235 -26.17 14.24 10.39
CA LYS A 235 -27.46 14.91 10.18
C LYS A 235 -27.90 14.79 8.71
N ILE A 236 -27.82 13.58 8.17
CA ILE A 236 -28.25 13.21 6.81
C ILE A 236 -29.07 11.91 6.89
N THR A 237 -30.01 11.71 5.98
CA THR A 237 -30.75 10.45 5.88
C THR A 237 -29.93 9.41 5.09
N PRO A 238 -30.01 8.11 5.41
CA PRO A 238 -29.45 7.05 4.58
C PRO A 238 -29.96 7.11 3.13
N GLU A 239 -31.21 7.53 2.92
CA GLU A 239 -31.83 7.68 1.61
C GLU A 239 -31.14 8.75 0.77
N ALA A 240 -30.75 9.88 1.36
CA ALA A 240 -29.98 10.93 0.66
C ALA A 240 -28.58 10.45 0.24
N LEU A 241 -27.96 9.56 1.03
CA LEU A 241 -26.68 8.94 0.67
C LEU A 241 -26.82 8.03 -0.57
N ARG A 242 -27.91 7.25 -0.64
CA ARG A 242 -28.23 6.34 -1.76
C ARG A 242 -28.80 7.06 -2.98
N GLY A 243 -29.46 8.20 -2.76
CA GLY A 243 -30.19 8.93 -3.77
C GLY A 243 -29.32 9.54 -4.88
N PRO A 244 -29.94 10.02 -5.96
CA PRO A 244 -29.24 10.62 -7.09
C PRO A 244 -28.62 11.98 -6.75
N GLU A 245 -29.00 12.60 -5.63
CA GLU A 245 -28.59 13.96 -5.24
C GLU A 245 -27.06 14.15 -5.28
N ARG A 246 -26.63 15.24 -5.94
CA ARG A 246 -25.23 15.60 -6.18
C ARG A 246 -24.83 16.96 -5.61
N THR A 247 -25.60 17.50 -4.66
CA THR A 247 -25.20 18.71 -3.95
C THR A 247 -23.81 18.53 -3.32
N TRP A 248 -23.08 19.63 -3.14
CA TRP A 248 -21.73 19.58 -2.58
C TRP A 248 -21.71 18.88 -1.22
N ARG A 249 -22.72 19.16 -0.37
CA ARG A 249 -22.88 18.56 0.95
C ARG A 249 -23.05 17.04 0.86
N VAL A 250 -24.01 16.56 0.05
CA VAL A 250 -24.28 15.12 -0.08
C VAL A 250 -23.09 14.38 -0.69
N SER A 251 -22.44 14.95 -1.71
CA SER A 251 -21.26 14.34 -2.33
C SER A 251 -20.08 14.24 -1.36
N ARG A 252 -19.85 15.27 -0.53
CA ARG A 252 -18.82 15.26 0.52
C ARG A 252 -19.11 14.19 1.57
N VAL A 253 -20.33 14.18 2.11
CA VAL A 253 -20.75 13.23 3.15
C VAL A 253 -20.71 11.79 2.63
N ARG A 254 -21.13 11.55 1.38
CA ARG A 254 -21.01 10.24 0.72
C ARG A 254 -19.55 9.80 0.62
N GLY A 255 -18.63 10.71 0.30
CA GLY A 255 -17.19 10.42 0.27
C GLY A 255 -16.64 10.03 1.64
N LEU A 256 -17.04 10.74 2.68
CA LEU A 256 -16.67 10.46 4.06
C LEU A 256 -17.20 9.10 4.55
N VAL A 257 -18.49 8.83 4.33
CA VAL A 257 -19.11 7.54 4.68
C VAL A 257 -18.44 6.40 3.92
N ALA A 258 -18.27 6.52 2.60
CA ALA A 258 -17.58 5.51 1.81
C ALA A 258 -16.14 5.28 2.31
N TYR A 259 -15.41 6.35 2.66
CA TYR A 259 -14.06 6.27 3.19
C TYR A 259 -14.02 5.54 4.53
N VAL A 260 -14.87 5.90 5.49
CA VAL A 260 -14.91 5.24 6.81
C VAL A 260 -15.27 3.76 6.66
N LEU A 261 -16.33 3.43 5.91
CA LEU A 261 -16.74 2.06 5.66
C LEU A 261 -15.62 1.22 5.03
N THR A 262 -14.94 1.77 4.02
CA THR A 262 -13.94 1.00 3.25
C THR A 262 -12.55 0.99 3.89
N ARG A 263 -12.13 2.08 4.54
CA ARG A 263 -10.73 2.30 4.98
C ARG A 263 -10.51 2.18 6.48
N ARG A 264 -11.58 2.35 7.27
CA ARG A 264 -11.51 2.27 8.73
C ARG A 264 -12.15 1.00 9.24
N ILE A 265 -13.27 0.61 8.64
CA ILE A 265 -14.05 -0.54 9.09
C ILE A 265 -13.72 -1.80 8.29
N GLY A 266 -13.39 -1.67 6.99
CA GLY A 266 -12.91 -2.79 6.17
C GLY A 266 -13.94 -3.38 5.20
N PHE A 267 -15.13 -2.78 5.06
CA PHE A 267 -16.09 -3.21 4.04
C PHE A 267 -15.50 -3.11 2.62
N SER A 268 -15.83 -4.06 1.76
CA SER A 268 -15.36 -4.04 0.38
C SER A 268 -16.01 -2.91 -0.41
N VAL A 269 -15.30 -2.42 -1.44
CA VAL A 269 -15.84 -1.44 -2.40
C VAL A 269 -17.14 -1.97 -3.04
N LYS A 270 -17.24 -3.28 -3.27
CA LYS A 270 -18.43 -3.93 -3.85
C LYS A 270 -19.64 -3.76 -2.92
N GLU A 271 -19.49 -4.03 -1.64
CA GLU A 271 -20.57 -3.93 -0.65
C GLU A 271 -21.01 -2.48 -0.45
N VAL A 272 -20.05 -1.56 -0.32
CA VAL A 272 -20.33 -0.12 -0.17
C VAL A 272 -21.01 0.42 -1.42
N ALA A 273 -20.58 0.02 -2.62
CA ALA A 273 -21.18 0.41 -3.89
C ALA A 273 -22.63 -0.09 -4.01
N ALA A 274 -22.86 -1.37 -3.70
CA ALA A 274 -24.20 -1.96 -3.70
C ALA A 274 -25.14 -1.22 -2.73
N TYR A 275 -24.68 -0.95 -1.50
CA TYR A 275 -25.48 -0.23 -0.50
C TYR A 275 -25.77 1.21 -0.91
N LEU A 276 -24.79 1.94 -1.45
CA LEU A 276 -24.94 3.34 -1.87
C LEU A 276 -25.64 3.49 -3.22
N GLY A 277 -26.01 2.40 -3.90
CA GLY A 277 -26.64 2.45 -5.22
C GLY A 277 -25.73 3.05 -6.30
N ARG A 278 -24.42 2.72 -6.26
CA ARG A 278 -23.40 3.24 -7.18
C ARG A 278 -22.58 2.12 -7.79
N ASP A 279 -21.90 2.41 -8.89
CA ASP A 279 -20.91 1.49 -9.45
C ASP A 279 -19.59 1.52 -8.65
N GLN A 280 -18.84 0.41 -8.71
CA GLN A 280 -17.59 0.24 -7.96
C GLN A 280 -16.50 1.24 -8.39
N THR A 281 -16.53 1.69 -9.64
CA THR A 281 -15.54 2.65 -10.19
C THR A 281 -15.79 4.05 -9.62
N SER A 282 -17.05 4.46 -9.52
CA SER A 282 -17.47 5.71 -8.88
C SER A 282 -17.07 5.74 -7.41
N ILE A 283 -17.30 4.66 -6.66
CA ILE A 283 -16.86 4.57 -5.26
C ILE A 283 -15.32 4.61 -5.16
N SER A 284 -14.60 3.86 -5.98
CA SER A 284 -13.14 3.88 -6.00
C SER A 284 -12.59 5.28 -6.28
N THR A 285 -13.18 6.00 -7.24
CA THR A 285 -12.81 7.38 -7.58
C THR A 285 -13.14 8.34 -6.45
N LEU A 286 -14.29 8.18 -5.81
CA LEU A 286 -14.73 8.96 -4.67
C LEU A 286 -13.77 8.81 -3.48
N LEU A 287 -13.33 7.58 -3.17
CA LEU A 287 -12.36 7.29 -2.12
C LEU A 287 -11.02 7.99 -2.37
N ILE A 288 -10.52 7.95 -3.61
CA ILE A 288 -9.26 8.61 -3.99
C ILE A 288 -9.39 10.13 -3.82
N ARG A 289 -10.47 10.73 -4.36
CA ARG A 289 -10.71 12.18 -4.26
C ARG A 289 -10.89 12.62 -2.81
N PHE A 290 -11.60 11.84 -2.00
CA PHE A 290 -11.81 12.14 -0.58
C PHE A 290 -10.48 12.08 0.20
N SER A 291 -9.65 11.06 -0.06
CA SER A 291 -8.32 10.94 0.53
C SER A 291 -7.43 12.15 0.21
N GLN A 292 -7.36 12.56 -1.06
CA GLN A 292 -6.61 13.76 -1.47
C GLN A 292 -7.13 15.04 -0.81
N ARG A 293 -8.44 15.13 -0.58
CA ARG A 293 -9.06 16.29 0.07
C ARG A 293 -8.69 16.40 1.55
N MET A 294 -8.63 15.28 2.28
CA MET A 294 -8.21 15.26 3.68
C MET A 294 -6.78 15.77 3.89
N GLU A 295 -5.92 15.70 2.88
CA GLU A 295 -4.56 16.23 2.98
C GLU A 295 -4.51 17.75 2.84
N ARG A 296 -5.44 18.32 2.06
CA ARG A 296 -5.50 19.75 1.77
C ARG A 296 -6.34 20.50 2.79
N GLU A 297 -7.36 19.85 3.34
CA GLU A 297 -8.35 20.44 4.23
C GLU A 297 -8.29 19.78 5.60
N ARG A 298 -7.62 20.45 6.55
CA ARG A 298 -7.46 19.97 7.94
C ARG A 298 -8.80 19.65 8.60
N GLU A 299 -9.82 20.47 8.38
CA GLU A 299 -11.17 20.27 8.93
C GLU A 299 -11.80 18.94 8.47
N VAL A 300 -11.58 18.54 7.22
CA VAL A 300 -12.11 17.28 6.66
C VAL A 300 -11.40 16.09 7.29
N LYS A 301 -10.10 16.19 7.53
CA LYS A 301 -9.33 15.16 8.23
C LYS A 301 -9.80 14.99 9.68
N GLU A 302 -9.92 16.09 10.41
CA GLU A 302 -10.38 16.08 11.81
C GLU A 302 -11.83 15.55 11.94
N GLU A 303 -12.71 15.90 11.00
CA GLU A 303 -14.05 15.34 10.93
C GLU A 303 -14.03 13.82 10.67
N CYS A 304 -13.19 13.37 9.72
CA CYS A 304 -13.04 11.95 9.44
C CYS A 304 -12.53 11.18 10.66
N GLU A 305 -11.52 11.68 11.36
CA GLU A 305 -10.99 11.07 12.58
C GLU A 305 -12.03 11.02 13.70
N ARG A 306 -12.78 12.11 13.89
CA ARG A 306 -13.87 12.18 14.89
C ARG A 306 -14.95 11.15 14.62
N ILE A 307 -15.34 10.98 13.36
CA ILE A 307 -16.39 10.03 12.96
C ILE A 307 -15.90 8.59 13.01
N SER A 308 -14.63 8.36 12.69
CA SER A 308 -14.05 7.01 12.72
C SER A 308 -14.01 6.42 14.13
N LYS A 309 -13.96 7.25 15.18
CA LYS A 309 -13.98 6.80 16.59
C LYS A 309 -15.35 6.33 17.10
N ILE A 310 -16.42 6.53 16.32
CA ILE A 310 -17.81 6.27 16.73
C ILE A 310 -18.27 4.87 16.30
N VAL A 311 -17.55 4.24 15.38
CA VAL A 311 -17.84 2.90 14.85
C VAL A 311 -16.79 1.93 15.35
#